data_AF-A0A8J7GQM4-F1
#
_entry.id   AF-A0A8J7GQM4-F1
#
_cell.length_a   1.000
_cell.length_b   1.000
_cell.length_c   1.000
_cell.angle_alpha   90.00
_cell.angle_beta   90.00
_cell.angle_gamma   90.00
#
_symmetry.space_group_name_H-M   'P 1'
#
loop_
_entity.id
_entity.type
_entity.pdbx_description
1 polymer ?
#
loop_
_entity_poly.entity_id
_entity_poly.type
_entity_poly.pdbx_seq_one_letter_code
_entity_poly.pdbx_strand_id
1 'polypeptide(L)' 'MFRQVLIASTLVLAGLGVSAAPAEAIPIGGYQNVYAYFSDAAHTNFIGERWTGCPGNPAGSWGVTSGYVYHYTLEC' A
#
# COMPACT_ATOMS: atom_id res chain seq x y z
N MET A 1 -4.19 47.95 26.55
CA MET A 1 -3.01 47.16 26.14
C MET A 1 -3.49 45.79 25.69
N PHE A 2 -3.60 45.55 24.38
CA PHE A 2 -4.05 44.27 23.85
C PHE A 2 -2.84 43.36 23.63
N ARG A 3 -2.80 42.26 24.38
CA ARG A 3 -1.70 41.29 24.40
C ARG A 3 -1.95 40.27 23.30
N GLN A 4 -1.31 40.48 22.14
CA GLN A 4 -1.42 39.56 21.00
C GLN A 4 -0.65 38.28 21.33
N VAL A 5 -1.38 37.20 21.61
CA VAL A 5 -0.81 35.86 21.78
C VAL A 5 -0.75 35.21 20.40
N LEU A 6 0.45 35.17 19.81
CA LEU A 6 0.73 34.42 18.59
C LEU A 6 0.68 32.93 18.90
N ILE A 7 -0.35 32.24 18.39
CA ILE A 7 -0.44 30.78 18.42
C ILE A 7 0.46 30.26 17.30
N ALA A 8 1.59 29.66 17.68
CA ALA A 8 2.53 29.06 16.75
C ALA A 8 1.95 27.76 16.18
N SER A 9 1.61 27.77 14.89
CA SER A 9 1.20 26.59 14.13
C SER A 9 2.41 25.68 13.90
N THR A 10 2.55 24.61 14.68
CA THR A 10 3.54 23.56 14.42
C THR A 10 3.03 22.66 13.30
N LEU A 11 3.48 22.93 12.07
CA LEU A 11 3.34 21.98 10.96
C LEU A 11 4.22 20.76 11.27
N VAL A 12 3.59 19.68 11.74
CA VAL A 12 4.22 18.36 11.80
C VAL A 12 4.33 17.85 10.37
N LEU A 13 5.51 18.04 9.79
CA LEU A 13 5.88 17.48 8.50
C LEU A 13 6.08 15.97 8.70
N ALA A 14 4.99 15.20 8.60
CA ALA A 14 5.08 13.74 8.56
C ALA A 14 5.79 13.36 7.25
N GLY A 15 7.10 13.09 7.36
CA GLY A 15 7.90 12.57 6.26
C GLY A 15 7.29 11.26 5.78
N LEU A 16 6.69 11.29 4.59
CA LEU A 16 6.27 10.11 3.86
C LEU A 16 7.53 9.35 3.43
N GLY A 17 8.05 8.52 4.34
CA GLY A 17 9.07 7.53 4.02
C GLY A 17 8.45 6.49 3.12
N VAL A 18 8.51 6.71 1.80
CA VAL A 18 8.23 5.67 0.81
C VAL A 18 9.43 4.74 0.84
N SER A 19 9.43 3.77 1.76
CA SER A 19 10.36 2.66 1.71
C SER A 19 10.01 1.84 0.47
N ALA A 20 10.84 1.94 -0.57
CA ALA A 20 10.74 1.02 -1.69
C ALA A 20 10.95 -0.40 -1.13
N ALA A 21 9.93 -1.25 -1.22
CA ALA A 21 10.04 -2.65 -0.87
C ALA A 21 11.14 -3.32 -1.73
N PRO A 22 11.87 -4.31 -1.20
CA PRO A 22 12.87 -5.04 -1.98
C PRO A 22 12.22 -5.62 -3.24
N ALA A 23 12.94 -5.58 -4.36
CA ALA A 23 12.46 -6.21 -5.59
C ALA A 23 12.53 -7.73 -5.44
N GLU A 24 11.36 -8.37 -5.33
CA GLU A 24 11.21 -9.81 -5.20
C GLU A 24 11.04 -10.44 -6.60
N ALA A 25 11.62 -11.61 -6.84
CA ALA A 25 11.37 -12.36 -8.07
C ALA A 25 9.94 -12.91 -8.03
N ILE A 26 9.13 -12.50 -9.00
CA ILE A 26 7.73 -12.89 -9.11
C ILE A 26 7.67 -14.21 -9.90
N PRO A 27 7.21 -15.33 -9.30
CA PRO A 27 7.08 -16.58 -10.03
C PRO A 27 6.08 -16.43 -11.18
N ILE A 28 6.47 -16.97 -12.35
CA ILE A 28 5.69 -16.89 -13.58
C ILE A 28 5.06 -18.26 -13.85
N GLY A 29 3.73 -18.33 -13.83
CA GLY A 29 2.97 -19.56 -14.08
C GLY A 29 2.77 -20.42 -12.83
N GLY A 30 1.54 -20.90 -12.63
CA GLY A 30 1.17 -21.70 -11.45
C GLY A 30 0.99 -20.91 -10.15
N TYR A 31 1.20 -19.58 -10.18
CA TYR A 31 1.02 -18.71 -9.02
C TYR A 31 0.19 -17.46 -9.37
N GLN A 32 -0.73 -17.11 -8.47
CA GLN A 32 -1.38 -15.81 -8.44
C GLN A 32 -0.59 -14.87 -7.54
N ASN A 33 -0.10 -13.78 -8.12
CA ASN A 33 0.57 -12.71 -7.41
C ASN A 33 -0.47 -11.69 -6.97
N VAL A 34 -0.56 -11.42 -5.68
CA VAL A 34 -1.54 -10.49 -5.10
C VAL A 34 -0.80 -9.37 -4.37
N TYR A 35 -1.24 -8.15 -4.62
CA TYR A 35 -0.77 -6.95 -3.94
C TYR A 35 -1.95 -6.39 -3.15
N ALA A 36 -1.89 -6.52 -1.84
CA ALA A 36 -2.87 -5.98 -0.91
C ALA A 36 -2.46 -4.55 -0.50
N TYR A 37 -3.41 -3.62 -0.56
CA TYR A 37 -3.22 -2.22 -0.19
C TYR A 37 -3.92 -1.91 1.12
N PHE A 38 -3.23 -1.15 1.97
CA PHE A 38 -3.67 -0.75 3.29
C PHE A 38 -3.54 0.77 3.46
N SER A 39 -4.43 1.35 4.26
CA SER A 39 -4.37 2.80 4.56
C SER A 39 -3.31 3.15 5.61
N ASP A 40 -2.78 2.15 6.33
CA ASP A 40 -1.87 2.32 7.44
C ASP A 40 -0.62 1.42 7.31
N ALA A 41 0.50 1.89 7.87
CA ALA A 41 1.79 1.19 7.82
C ALA A 41 1.81 -0.12 8.61
N ALA A 42 0.87 -0.30 9.56
CA ALA A 42 0.73 -1.53 10.32
C ALA A 42 -0.03 -2.63 9.55
N HIS A 43 -0.49 -2.34 8.32
CA HIS A 43 -1.25 -3.24 7.46
C HIS A 43 -2.51 -3.79 8.16
N THR A 44 -3.23 -2.94 8.89
CA THR A 44 -4.42 -3.34 9.67
C THR A 44 -5.74 -3.00 8.99
N ASN A 45 -5.78 -1.94 8.17
CA ASN A 45 -6.97 -1.51 7.46
C ASN A 45 -6.81 -1.73 5.95
N PHE A 46 -7.38 -2.82 5.45
CA PHE A 46 -7.34 -3.23 4.06
C PHE A 46 -8.30 -2.39 3.20
N ILE A 47 -7.80 -1.81 2.12
CA ILE A 47 -8.54 -0.85 1.28
C ILE A 47 -8.61 -1.23 -0.20
N GLY A 48 -7.86 -2.24 -0.63
CA GLY A 48 -7.88 -2.68 -2.01
C GLY A 48 -6.84 -3.74 -2.32
N GLU A 49 -6.93 -4.32 -3.50
CA GLU A 49 -5.95 -5.28 -4.00
C GLU A 49 -5.84 -5.25 -5.52
N ARG A 50 -4.73 -5.78 -6.03
CA ARG A 50 -4.59 -6.19 -7.43
C ARG A 50 -3.99 -7.58 -7.51
N TRP A 51 -4.37 -8.35 -8.53
CA TRP A 51 -3.84 -9.69 -8.74
C TRP A 51 -3.51 -9.98 -10.21
N THR A 52 -2.55 -10.89 -10.44
CA THR A 52 -2.13 -11.32 -11.78
C THR A 52 -1.38 -12.66 -11.73
N GLY A 53 -1.15 -13.28 -12.89
CA GLY A 53 -0.20 -14.39 -13.05
C GLY A 53 -0.80 -15.79 -13.09
N CYS A 54 -2.07 -15.96 -12.68
CA CYS A 54 -2.72 -17.27 -12.66
C CYS A 54 -3.35 -17.61 -14.03
N PRO A 55 -3.00 -18.77 -14.64
CA PRO A 55 -3.61 -19.19 -15.91
C PRO A 55 -5.13 -19.35 -15.76
N GLY A 56 -5.92 -18.75 -16.67
CA GLY A 56 -7.38 -18.85 -16.64
C GLY A 56 -8.09 -17.92 -15.65
N ASN A 57 -7.36 -17.23 -14.78
CA ASN A 57 -7.89 -16.14 -13.95
C ASN A 57 -7.35 -14.79 -14.47
N PRO A 58 -8.20 -13.93 -15.06
CA PRO A 58 -7.73 -12.67 -15.60
C PRO A 58 -7.16 -11.78 -14.49
N ALA A 59 -6.12 -11.02 -14.84
CA ALA A 59 -5.60 -9.99 -13.96
C ALA A 59 -6.72 -9.00 -13.61
N GLY A 60 -6.75 -8.56 -12.36
CA GLY A 60 -7.82 -7.71 -11.86
C GLY A 60 -7.39 -6.88 -10.67
N SER A 61 -8.28 -6.00 -10.26
CA SER A 61 -8.10 -5.16 -9.09
C SER A 61 -9.44 -4.75 -8.50
N TRP A 62 -9.45 -4.50 -7.20
CA TRP A 62 -10.59 -3.98 -6.47
C TRP A 62 -10.12 -2.91 -5.47
N GLY A 63 -10.99 -1.94 -5.18
CA GLY A 63 -10.72 -0.91 -4.17
C GLY A 63 -9.63 0.09 -4.57
N VAL A 64 -8.90 0.57 -3.57
CA VAL A 64 -7.81 1.55 -3.74
C VAL A 64 -6.49 0.82 -4.00
N THR A 65 -5.83 1.15 -5.11
CA THR A 65 -4.57 0.52 -5.54
C THR A 65 -3.33 1.36 -5.20
N SER A 66 -3.42 2.14 -4.13
CA SER A 66 -2.37 3.00 -3.60
C SER A 66 -2.38 2.98 -2.06
N GLY A 67 -1.24 3.28 -1.43
CA GLY A 67 -1.07 3.18 0.02
C GLY A 67 0.09 2.26 0.40
N TYR A 68 0.01 1.67 1.60
CA TYR A 68 0.97 0.68 2.06
C TYR A 68 0.67 -0.67 1.40
N VAL A 69 1.67 -1.30 0.80
CA VAL A 69 1.47 -2.51 -0.02
C VAL A 69 2.11 -3.72 0.65
N TYR A 70 1.37 -4.82 0.65
CA TYR A 70 1.87 -6.14 1.01
C TYR A 70 1.72 -7.06 -0.21
N HIS A 71 2.82 -7.70 -0.62
CA HIS A 71 2.83 -8.65 -1.72
C HIS A 71 2.85 -10.08 -1.19
N TYR A 72 2.04 -10.95 -1.80
CA TYR A 72 2.07 -12.38 -1.52
C TYR A 72 1.67 -13.18 -2.76
N THR A 73 2.08 -14.44 -2.76
CA THR A 73 1.80 -15.38 -3.85
C THR A 73 0.91 -16.51 -3.35
N LEU A 74 -0.08 -16.89 -4.15
CA LEU A 74 -0.93 -18.05 -3.94
C LEU A 74 -0.66 -19.06 -5.06
N GLU A 75 -0.65 -20.34 -4.75
CA GLU A 75 -0.65 -21.38 -5.79
C GLU A 75 -1.99 -21.38 -6.52
N CYS A 76 -1.90 -21.55 -7.85
CA CYS A 76 -3.00 -22.00 -8.70
C CYS A 76 -2.99 -23.54 -8.71
#